data_AF-D0N230-F1
#
_entry.id   AF-D0N230-F1
#
_cell.length_a   1.000
_cell.length_b   1.000
_cell.length_c   1.000
_cell.angle_alpha   90.00
_cell.angle_beta   90.00
_cell.angle_gamma   90.00
#
_symmetry.space_group_name_H-M   'P 1'
#
loop_
_entity.id
_entity.type
_entity.pdbx_description
1 polymer ?
#
loop_
_entity_poly.entity_id
_entity_poly.type
_entity_poly.pdbx_seq_one_letter_code
_entity_poly.pdbx_strand_id
1 'polypeptide(L)'
;MPTKTKGFKKERCSSGNDQGKCFLYQPADGSPSGDAFLCLEDATKGFFHEVHQCKCAEGNLSLDVFEQERLKAAGPDDLFILYCTSLVTADLCLLPNSAFVDATCWEAYYGPFAARAFFIKSVPLPCINTSSEVQLEFVEGVGPAYRARIAKKRPFTSLEDAFVKTKIPVKVLRRFKFNTDSR
;
A
#
# COMPACT_ATOMS: atom_id res chain seq x y z
N MET A 1 -30.50 -10.55 -14.63
CA MET A 1 -29.65 -10.07 -15.74
C MET A 1 -28.35 -9.54 -15.14
N PRO A 2 -27.15 -9.94 -15.60
CA PRO A 2 -25.91 -9.47 -15.00
C PRO A 2 -25.55 -8.11 -15.62
N THR A 3 -25.68 -7.05 -14.83
CA THR A 3 -25.11 -5.74 -15.12
C THR A 3 -23.59 -5.87 -15.07
N LYS A 4 -22.94 -5.71 -16.23
CA LYS A 4 -21.49 -5.53 -16.33
C LYS A 4 -21.12 -4.25 -15.59
N THR A 5 -20.73 -4.34 -14.32
CA THR A 5 -20.01 -3.26 -13.65
C THR A 5 -18.63 -3.18 -14.29
N LYS A 6 -18.40 -2.12 -15.08
CA LYS A 6 -17.08 -1.80 -15.62
C LYS A 6 -16.13 -1.63 -14.43
N GLY A 7 -15.18 -2.55 -14.26
CA GLY A 7 -14.05 -2.36 -13.34
C GLY A 7 -13.75 -3.48 -12.34
N PHE A 8 -14.56 -4.54 -12.23
CA PHE A 8 -14.31 -5.60 -11.24
C PHE A 8 -14.54 -7.01 -11.80
N LYS A 9 -13.65 -7.94 -11.47
CA LYS A 9 -13.82 -9.37 -11.76
C LYS A 9 -14.39 -10.08 -10.54
N LYS A 10 -15.45 -10.85 -10.75
CA LYS A 10 -16.00 -11.76 -9.74
C LYS A 10 -15.21 -13.06 -9.77
N GLU A 11 -14.48 -13.37 -8.71
CA GLU A 11 -13.79 -14.65 -8.57
C GLU A 11 -14.36 -15.46 -7.39
N ARG A 12 -14.24 -16.78 -7.49
CA ARG A 12 -14.73 -17.73 -6.48
C ARG A 12 -13.50 -18.30 -5.78
N CYS A 13 -13.43 -18.18 -4.45
CA CYS A 13 -12.36 -18.81 -3.67
C CYS A 13 -12.41 -20.33 -3.89
N SER A 14 -11.31 -20.91 -4.36
CA SER A 14 -11.23 -22.32 -4.76
C SER A 14 -10.96 -23.29 -3.60
N SER A 15 -10.77 -22.78 -2.38
CA SER A 15 -10.28 -23.57 -1.23
C SER A 15 -11.15 -23.50 0.04
N GLY A 16 -12.33 -22.86 0.00
CA GLY A 16 -13.25 -22.79 1.14
C GLY A 16 -14.31 -23.90 1.11
N ASN A 17 -14.42 -24.69 2.18
CA ASN A 17 -15.37 -25.79 2.30
C ASN A 17 -16.77 -25.36 2.82
N ASP A 18 -17.03 -24.05 2.91
CA ASP A 18 -18.30 -23.50 3.40
C ASP A 18 -19.18 -22.97 2.27
N GLN A 19 -20.47 -23.30 2.33
CA GLN A 19 -21.50 -22.83 1.40
C GLN A 19 -21.86 -21.33 1.57
N GLY A 20 -21.29 -20.67 2.57
CA GLY A 20 -21.34 -19.21 2.72
C GLY A 20 -20.38 -18.55 1.72
N LYS A 21 -20.92 -17.97 0.66
CA LYS A 21 -20.12 -17.41 -0.44
C LYS A 21 -19.42 -16.12 0.01
N CYS A 22 -18.20 -16.21 0.53
CA CYS A 22 -17.33 -15.05 0.69
C CYS A 22 -16.79 -14.64 -0.69
N PHE A 23 -17.32 -13.55 -1.24
CA PHE A 23 -16.80 -12.97 -2.48
C PHE A 23 -15.77 -11.90 -2.12
N LEU A 24 -14.51 -12.16 -2.43
CA LEU A 24 -13.47 -11.12 -2.44
C LEU A 24 -13.45 -10.51 -3.85
N TYR A 25 -13.71 -9.22 -3.95
CA TYR A 25 -13.60 -8.50 -5.21
C TYR A 25 -12.36 -7.61 -5.13
N GLN A 26 -11.45 -7.80 -6.09
CA GLN A 26 -10.29 -6.95 -6.27
C GLN A 26 -10.55 -5.94 -7.39
N PRO A 27 -9.96 -4.73 -7.34
CA PRO A 27 -10.00 -3.79 -8.44
C PRO A 27 -9.46 -4.44 -9.72
N ALA A 28 -10.03 -4.08 -10.86
CA ALA A 28 -9.39 -4.39 -12.14
C ALA A 28 -8.02 -3.70 -12.24
N ASP A 29 -7.12 -4.33 -12.99
CA ASP A 29 -5.82 -3.77 -13.35
C ASP A 29 -5.97 -2.31 -13.83
N GLY A 30 -5.27 -1.39 -13.15
CA GLY A 30 -5.29 0.04 -13.49
C GLY A 30 -6.29 0.91 -12.73
N SER A 31 -6.97 0.40 -11.69
CA SER A 31 -7.71 1.26 -10.76
C SER A 31 -6.77 2.27 -10.07
N PRO A 32 -7.10 3.58 -10.06
CA PRO A 32 -6.27 4.61 -9.43
C PRO A 32 -6.21 4.49 -7.90
N SER A 33 -7.15 3.75 -7.31
CA SER A 33 -7.25 3.47 -5.88
C SER A 33 -7.24 1.95 -5.68
N GLY A 34 -6.27 1.47 -4.91
CA GLY A 34 -6.17 0.06 -4.54
C GLY A 34 -7.16 -0.25 -3.42
N ASP A 35 -8.41 -0.49 -3.79
CA ASP A 35 -9.49 -0.74 -2.82
C ASP A 35 -9.89 -2.22 -2.84
N ALA A 36 -9.67 -2.94 -1.74
CA ALA A 36 -10.22 -4.29 -1.58
C ALA A 36 -11.57 -4.19 -0.86
N PHE A 37 -12.52 -5.05 -1.19
CA PHE A 37 -13.74 -5.12 -0.38
C PHE A 37 -14.26 -6.54 -0.24
N LEU A 38 -14.98 -6.75 0.85
CA LEU A 38 -15.66 -7.99 1.18
C LEU A 38 -17.13 -7.69 1.51
N CYS A 39 -18.02 -8.56 1.05
CA CYS A 39 -19.44 -8.45 1.36
C CYS A 39 -19.70 -9.10 2.72
N LEU A 40 -20.35 -8.36 3.61
CA LEU A 40 -20.79 -8.78 4.92
C LEU A 40 -22.31 -8.92 4.95
N GLU A 41 -22.79 -9.81 5.80
CA GLU A 41 -24.22 -10.02 6.05
C GLU A 41 -24.49 -9.78 7.53
N ASP A 42 -25.37 -8.84 7.83
CA ASP A 42 -25.91 -8.62 9.16
C ASP A 42 -27.38 -9.05 9.17
N ALA A 43 -27.79 -9.80 10.18
CA ALA A 43 -29.14 -10.35 10.29
C ALA A 43 -30.25 -9.28 10.32
N THR A 44 -29.91 -8.04 10.67
CA THR A 44 -30.86 -6.92 10.79
C THR A 44 -30.73 -5.90 9.66
N LYS A 45 -29.50 -5.63 9.19
CA LYS A 45 -29.21 -4.61 8.16
C LYS A 45 -29.15 -5.19 6.74
N GLY A 46 -29.07 -6.51 6.60
CA GLY A 46 -28.87 -7.17 5.30
C GLY A 46 -27.41 -7.11 4.85
N PHE A 47 -27.20 -7.05 3.53
CA PHE A 47 -25.86 -7.06 2.94
C PHE A 47 -25.25 -5.65 2.89
N PHE A 48 -24.00 -5.53 3.33
CA PHE A 48 -23.18 -4.33 3.23
C PHE A 48 -21.73 -4.71 2.91
N HIS A 49 -20.84 -3.75 2.68
CA HIS A 49 -19.44 -4.04 2.38
C HIS A 49 -18.51 -3.55 3.47
N GLU A 50 -17.45 -4.31 3.70
CA GLU A 50 -16.24 -3.81 4.35
C GLU A 50 -15.22 -3.49 3.27
N VAL A 51 -14.87 -2.21 3.17
CA VAL A 51 -14.03 -1.60 2.14
C VAL A 51 -12.69 -1.20 2.76
N HIS A 52 -11.61 -1.64 2.13
CA HIS A 52 -10.24 -1.49 2.58
C HIS A 52 -9.50 -0.59 1.62
N GLN A 53 -8.86 0.46 2.13
CA GLN A 53 -8.03 1.34 1.34
C GLN A 53 -6.64 1.50 1.96
N CYS A 54 -5.60 1.39 1.15
CA CYS A 54 -4.22 1.59 1.59
C CYS A 54 -3.69 2.94 1.09
N LYS A 55 -3.19 3.79 2.00
CA LYS A 55 -2.64 5.11 1.68
C LYS A 55 -1.26 5.32 2.27
N CYS A 56 -0.28 5.54 1.39
CA CYS A 56 1.00 6.12 1.79
C CYS A 56 0.86 7.65 1.77
N ALA A 57 0.65 8.25 2.94
CA ALA A 57 0.51 9.70 3.10
C ALA A 57 1.72 10.27 3.86
N GLU A 58 2.12 11.48 3.47
CA GLU A 58 3.13 12.28 4.17
C GLU A 58 2.42 13.25 5.13
N GLY A 59 2.87 13.34 6.38
CA GLY A 59 2.25 14.18 7.41
C GLY A 59 1.13 13.51 8.20
N ASN A 60 0.39 14.31 8.99
CA ASN A 60 -0.75 13.83 9.78
C ASN A 60 -2.02 13.78 8.93
N LEU A 61 -2.84 12.75 9.14
CA LEU A 61 -4.10 12.59 8.42
C LEU A 61 -5.23 13.25 9.24
N SER A 62 -5.81 14.32 8.71
CA SER A 62 -6.94 15.03 9.34
C SER A 62 -8.27 14.31 9.11
N LEU A 63 -9.29 14.65 9.91
CA LEU A 63 -10.64 14.12 9.75
C LEU A 63 -11.20 14.41 8.34
N ASP A 64 -11.00 15.63 7.83
CA ASP A 64 -11.46 16.03 6.50
C ASP A 64 -10.84 15.16 5.40
N VAL A 65 -9.53 14.89 5.50
CA VAL A 65 -8.84 14.03 4.53
C VAL A 65 -9.40 12.61 4.60
N PHE A 66 -9.64 12.09 5.82
CA PHE A 66 -10.24 10.77 5.99
C PHE A 66 -11.63 10.70 5.35
N GLU A 67 -12.50 11.68 5.62
CA GLU A 67 -13.86 11.70 5.10
C GLU A 67 -13.88 11.78 3.56
N GLN A 68 -12.99 12.58 2.98
CA GLN A 68 -12.83 12.62 1.52
C GLN A 68 -12.36 11.28 0.94
N GLU A 69 -11.48 10.55 1.62
CA GLU A 69 -11.06 9.22 1.18
C GLU A 69 -12.19 8.19 1.34
N ARG A 70 -12.96 8.23 2.44
CA ARG A 70 -14.15 7.39 2.64
C ARG A 70 -15.18 7.61 1.52
N LEU A 71 -15.52 8.87 1.21
CA LEU A 71 -16.53 9.21 0.19
C LEU A 71 -16.15 8.73 -1.21
N LYS A 72 -14.86 8.53 -1.48
CA LYS A 72 -14.38 7.98 -2.76
C LYS A 72 -14.51 6.46 -2.84
N ALA A 73 -14.40 5.77 -1.71
CA ALA A 73 -14.20 4.32 -1.67
C ALA A 73 -15.43 3.55 -1.17
N ALA A 74 -16.22 4.10 -0.25
CA ALA A 74 -17.24 3.39 0.49
C ALA A 74 -18.60 4.09 0.45
N GLY A 75 -19.68 3.31 0.45
CA GLY A 75 -21.03 3.79 0.63
C GLY A 75 -21.32 4.27 2.06
N PRO A 76 -22.46 4.93 2.29
CA PRO A 76 -22.81 5.47 3.61
C PRO A 76 -22.89 4.38 4.70
N ASP A 77 -23.40 3.20 4.34
CA ASP A 77 -23.60 2.07 5.27
C ASP A 77 -22.42 1.09 5.31
N ASP A 78 -21.43 1.26 4.43
CA ASP A 78 -20.28 0.38 4.36
C ASP A 78 -19.32 0.62 5.53
N LEU A 79 -18.68 -0.45 6.00
CA LEU A 79 -17.56 -0.38 6.93
C LEU A 79 -16.30 0.02 6.15
N PHE A 80 -15.69 1.15 6.47
CA PHE A 80 -14.48 1.64 5.78
C PHE A 80 -13.25 1.51 6.67
N ILE A 81 -12.21 0.85 6.18
CA ILE A 81 -10.93 0.67 6.87
C ILE A 81 -9.82 1.32 6.05
N LEU A 82 -9.20 2.36 6.61
CA LEU A 82 -8.05 3.03 6.01
C LEU A 82 -6.74 2.55 6.66
N TYR A 83 -5.89 1.88 5.88
CA TYR A 83 -4.53 1.54 6.27
C TYR A 83 -3.59 2.68 5.86
N CYS A 84 -2.85 3.28 6.79
CA CYS A 84 -1.98 4.40 6.45
C CYS A 84 -0.63 4.40 7.18
N THR A 85 0.36 5.07 6.57
CA THR A 85 1.69 5.29 7.15
C THR A 85 1.76 6.51 8.06
N SER A 86 0.83 7.45 7.89
CA SER A 86 0.66 8.68 8.67
C SER A 86 0.25 8.40 10.10
N LEU A 87 0.44 9.36 11.00
CA LEU A 87 -0.21 9.36 12.31
C LEU A 87 -1.62 9.94 12.14
N VAL A 88 -2.63 9.26 12.68
CA VAL A 88 -4.00 9.79 12.71
C VAL A 88 -4.23 10.46 14.06
N THR A 89 -4.54 11.76 14.02
CA THR A 89 -4.77 12.57 15.23
C THR A 89 -6.24 12.94 15.43
N ALA A 90 -7.12 12.43 14.58
CA ALA A 90 -8.55 12.73 14.60
C ALA A 90 -9.30 11.84 15.60
N ASP A 91 -10.35 12.38 16.22
CA ASP A 91 -11.28 11.61 17.04
C ASP A 91 -12.26 10.86 16.12
N LEU A 92 -12.08 9.54 16.02
CA LEU A 92 -12.89 8.69 15.14
C LEU A 92 -14.29 8.43 15.63
N CYS A 93 -14.62 8.74 16.89
CA CYS A 93 -15.99 8.59 17.37
C CYS A 93 -16.99 9.38 16.52
N LEU A 94 -16.50 10.36 15.76
CA LEU A 94 -17.27 11.22 14.86
C LEU A 94 -17.61 10.56 13.51
N LEU A 95 -16.94 9.47 13.14
CA LEU A 95 -17.09 8.86 11.82
C LEU A 95 -17.82 7.52 11.91
N PRO A 96 -19.06 7.41 11.39
CA PRO A 96 -19.81 6.17 11.44
C PRO A 96 -19.13 5.09 10.58
N ASN A 97 -19.23 3.84 11.04
CA ASN A 97 -18.79 2.64 10.31
C ASN A 97 -17.37 2.79 9.72
N SER A 98 -16.45 3.34 10.49
CA SER A 98 -15.10 3.68 10.01
C SER A 98 -14.04 3.23 11.00
N ALA A 99 -12.90 2.76 10.48
CA ALA A 99 -11.72 2.41 11.24
C ALA A 99 -10.46 2.86 10.49
N PHE A 100 -9.36 3.05 11.22
CA PHE A 100 -8.04 3.18 10.62
C PHE A 100 -7.05 2.22 11.24
N VAL A 101 -6.01 1.92 10.47
CA VAL A 101 -4.87 1.13 10.89
C VAL A 101 -3.61 1.93 10.58
N ASP A 102 -3.12 2.63 11.59
CA ASP A 102 -1.93 3.46 11.51
C ASP A 102 -0.76 2.85 12.28
N ALA A 103 0.41 3.49 12.21
CA ALA A 103 1.62 2.93 12.82
C ALA A 103 1.54 2.75 14.34
N THR A 104 0.60 3.40 15.03
CA THR A 104 0.43 3.25 16.49
C THR A 104 -0.27 1.95 16.86
N CYS A 105 -1.07 1.38 15.96
CA CYS A 105 -1.86 0.17 16.23
C CYS A 105 -1.45 -1.04 15.38
N TRP A 106 -0.43 -0.94 14.52
CA TRP A 106 0.02 -2.06 13.68
C TRP A 106 0.35 -3.33 14.46
N GLU A 107 1.02 -3.22 15.61
CA GLU A 107 1.32 -4.40 16.43
C GLU A 107 0.05 -5.09 16.92
N ALA A 108 -0.92 -4.31 17.41
CA ALA A 108 -2.20 -4.83 17.87
C ALA A 108 -3.03 -5.43 16.73
N TYR A 109 -3.01 -4.81 15.54
CA TYR A 109 -3.83 -5.21 14.40
C TYR A 109 -3.23 -6.38 13.61
N TYR A 110 -1.96 -6.30 13.25
CA TYR A 110 -1.27 -7.31 12.43
C TYR A 110 -0.57 -8.40 13.26
N GLY A 111 -0.43 -8.19 14.58
CA GLY A 111 0.26 -9.12 15.47
C GLY A 111 1.70 -9.42 14.98
N PRO A 112 2.11 -10.70 14.91
CA PRO A 112 3.44 -11.10 14.42
C PRO A 112 3.83 -10.59 13.03
N PHE A 113 2.86 -10.09 12.25
CA PHE A 113 3.07 -9.57 10.92
C PHE A 113 3.21 -8.05 10.84
N ALA A 114 3.12 -7.33 11.96
CA ALA A 114 3.29 -5.89 12.03
C ALA A 114 4.64 -5.43 11.48
N ALA A 115 5.69 -6.24 11.60
CA ALA A 115 6.99 -6.00 10.98
C ALA A 115 6.91 -5.78 9.46
N ARG A 116 5.95 -6.39 8.75
CA ARG A 116 5.73 -6.16 7.31
C ARG A 116 5.11 -4.80 7.03
N ALA A 117 4.17 -4.36 7.87
CA ALA A 117 3.60 -3.01 7.79
C ALA A 117 4.67 -1.96 8.15
N PHE A 118 5.50 -2.24 9.18
CA PHE A 118 6.65 -1.44 9.57
C PHE A 118 7.73 -1.37 8.50
N PHE A 119 7.89 -2.42 7.69
CA PHE A 119 8.89 -2.46 6.62
C PHE A 119 8.70 -1.30 5.62
N ILE A 120 7.45 -0.95 5.32
CA ILE A 120 7.10 0.15 4.41
C ILE A 120 7.46 1.51 5.01
N LYS A 121 7.30 1.68 6.32
CA LYS A 121 7.53 2.97 7.01
C LYS A 121 8.98 3.19 7.45
N SER A 122 9.68 2.11 7.79
CA SER A 122 10.86 2.20 8.65
C SER A 122 12.12 1.61 8.05
N VAL A 123 12.02 0.91 6.91
CA VAL A 123 13.24 0.47 6.22
C VAL A 123 13.82 1.68 5.49
N PRO A 124 15.03 2.14 5.88
CA PRO A 124 15.67 3.24 5.19
C PRO A 124 15.85 2.86 3.72
N LEU A 125 15.69 3.85 2.82
CA LEU A 125 15.93 3.66 1.40
C LEU A 125 17.23 2.87 1.19
N PRO A 126 17.20 1.79 0.36
CA PRO A 126 18.38 1.00 0.07
C PRO A 126 19.56 1.90 -0.31
N CYS A 127 20.74 1.59 0.19
CA CYS A 127 21.95 2.27 -0.25
C CYS A 127 22.32 1.74 -1.63
N ILE A 128 22.37 2.62 -2.62
CA ILE A 128 22.65 2.22 -4.00
C ILE A 128 24.02 1.55 -4.13
N ASN A 129 24.96 1.80 -3.22
CA ASN A 129 26.32 1.25 -3.25
C ASN A 129 26.48 -0.04 -2.46
N THR A 130 25.77 -0.21 -1.34
CA THR A 130 26.05 -1.29 -0.38
C THR A 130 24.91 -2.29 -0.21
N SER A 131 23.66 -1.92 -0.54
CA SER A 131 22.53 -2.85 -0.43
C SER A 131 22.71 -4.05 -1.36
N SER A 132 22.29 -5.22 -0.89
CA SER A 132 22.30 -6.44 -1.69
C SER A 132 21.46 -6.28 -2.95
N GLU A 133 21.72 -7.14 -3.93
CA GLU A 133 20.98 -7.15 -5.17
C GLU A 133 19.46 -7.37 -5.00
N VAL A 134 19.06 -8.22 -4.05
CA VAL A 134 17.64 -8.42 -3.70
C VAL A 134 17.03 -7.14 -3.11
N GLN A 135 17.77 -6.46 -2.24
CA GLN A 135 17.31 -5.21 -1.63
C GLN A 135 17.18 -4.07 -2.64
N LEU A 136 17.91 -4.10 -3.77
CA LEU A 136 17.73 -3.11 -4.84
C LEU A 136 16.38 -3.23 -5.53
N GLU A 137 15.85 -4.45 -5.69
CA GLU A 137 14.57 -4.70 -6.36
C GLU A 137 13.36 -4.24 -5.53
N PHE A 138 13.55 -4.01 -4.22
CA PHE A 138 12.52 -3.40 -3.39
C PHE A 138 12.26 -1.93 -3.72
N VAL A 139 13.13 -1.28 -4.50
CA VAL A 139 12.89 0.08 -4.98
C VAL A 139 11.95 0.05 -6.18
N GLU A 140 10.81 0.73 -6.04
CA GLU A 140 9.83 0.87 -7.11
C GLU A 140 10.48 1.35 -8.42
N GLY A 141 10.26 0.61 -9.50
CA GLY A 141 10.85 0.88 -10.82
C GLY A 141 12.21 0.23 -11.06
N VAL A 142 12.72 -0.58 -10.13
CA VAL A 142 13.97 -1.33 -10.28
C VAL A 142 13.67 -2.81 -10.52
N GLY A 143 13.63 -3.17 -11.80
CA GLY A 143 13.57 -4.57 -12.20
C GLY A 143 14.95 -5.23 -12.30
N PRO A 144 15.01 -6.53 -12.67
CA PRO A 144 16.25 -7.30 -12.75
C PRO A 144 17.34 -6.65 -13.61
N ALA A 145 16.96 -6.03 -14.74
CA ALA A 145 17.90 -5.36 -15.63
C ALA A 145 18.55 -4.12 -15.00
N TYR A 146 17.82 -3.36 -14.18
CA TYR A 146 18.34 -2.18 -13.50
C TYR A 146 19.19 -2.60 -12.31
N ARG A 147 18.73 -3.57 -11.50
CA ARG A 147 19.53 -4.19 -10.43
C ARG A 147 20.89 -4.66 -10.93
N ALA A 148 20.94 -5.47 -11.99
CA ALA A 148 22.20 -5.99 -12.52
C ALA A 148 23.14 -4.87 -12.99
N ARG A 149 22.57 -3.82 -13.60
CA ARG A 149 23.34 -2.66 -14.06
C ARG A 149 23.89 -1.82 -12.90
N ILE A 150 23.09 -1.65 -11.85
CA ILE A 150 23.51 -0.98 -10.61
C ILE A 150 24.65 -1.80 -9.99
N ALA A 151 24.44 -3.09 -9.73
CA ALA A 151 25.44 -3.99 -9.15
C ALA A 151 26.78 -3.94 -9.90
N LYS A 152 26.75 -3.96 -11.23
CA LYS A 152 27.96 -3.91 -12.08
C LYS A 152 28.69 -2.56 -12.06
N LYS A 153 28.00 -1.44 -11.83
CA LYS A 153 28.56 -0.08 -12.03
C LYS A 153 28.81 0.69 -10.72
N ARG A 154 28.48 0.10 -9.57
CA ARG A 154 28.88 0.61 -8.25
C ARG A 154 30.42 0.71 -8.14
N PRO A 155 30.95 1.63 -7.32
CA PRO A 155 30.23 2.62 -6.53
C PRO A 155 29.84 3.87 -7.33
N PHE A 156 28.83 4.58 -6.83
CA PHE A 156 28.35 5.87 -7.32
C PHE A 156 28.61 6.96 -6.29
N THR A 157 29.13 8.10 -6.73
CA THR A 157 29.44 9.24 -5.84
C THR A 157 28.27 10.20 -5.68
N SER A 158 27.43 10.33 -6.70
CA SER A 158 26.23 11.16 -6.67
C SER A 158 25.14 10.58 -7.55
N LEU A 159 23.96 11.19 -7.49
CA LEU A 159 22.84 10.84 -8.35
C LEU A 159 23.19 11.01 -9.83
N GLU A 160 23.91 12.07 -10.18
CA GLU A 160 24.36 12.37 -11.54
C GLU A 160 25.34 11.32 -12.03
N ASP A 161 26.29 10.90 -11.19
CA ASP A 161 27.24 9.82 -11.52
C ASP A 161 26.50 8.50 -11.77
N ALA A 162 25.52 8.16 -10.92
CA ALA A 162 24.66 7.00 -11.13
C ALA A 162 23.87 7.10 -12.43
N PHE A 163 23.32 8.28 -12.76
CA PHE A 163 22.63 8.50 -14.03
C PHE A 163 23.56 8.33 -15.23
N VAL A 164 24.74 8.95 -15.20
CA VAL A 164 25.73 8.89 -16.30
C VAL A 164 26.17 7.44 -16.53
N LYS A 165 26.52 6.72 -15.45
CA LYS A 165 26.97 5.33 -15.51
C LYS A 165 25.84 4.38 -15.93
N THR A 166 24.66 4.48 -15.35
CA THR A 166 23.61 3.45 -15.52
C THR A 166 22.57 3.80 -16.58
N LYS A 167 22.38 5.08 -16.90
CA LYS A 167 21.25 5.60 -17.71
C LYS A 167 19.88 5.23 -17.14
N ILE A 168 19.79 4.91 -15.85
CA ILE A 168 18.53 4.68 -15.15
C ILE A 168 17.87 6.04 -14.89
N PRO A 169 16.55 6.21 -15.11
CA PRO A 169 15.88 7.50 -14.90
C PRO A 169 16.11 8.07 -13.49
N VAL A 170 16.39 9.37 -13.42
CA VAL A 170 16.63 10.10 -12.17
C VAL A 170 15.50 9.91 -11.15
N LYS A 171 14.24 9.85 -11.60
CA LYS A 171 13.07 9.59 -10.73
C LYS A 171 13.17 8.28 -9.94
N VAL A 172 13.82 7.25 -10.51
CA VAL A 172 14.07 5.97 -9.83
C VAL A 172 15.30 6.10 -8.93
N LEU A 173 16.37 6.75 -9.42
CA LEU A 173 17.62 6.91 -8.65
C LEU A 173 17.45 7.73 -7.36
N ARG A 174 16.52 8.70 -7.32
CA ARG A 174 16.19 9.49 -6.12
C ARG A 174 15.65 8.65 -4.95
N ARG A 175 15.22 7.41 -5.22
CA ARG A 175 14.69 6.48 -4.21
C ARG A 175 15.79 5.65 -3.54
N PHE A 176 17.06 5.97 -3.77
CA PHE A 176 18.19 5.34 -3.08
C PHE A 176 18.91 6.34 -2.19
N LYS A 177 19.54 5.82 -1.12
CA LYS A 177 20.60 6.54 -0.40
C LYS A 177 21.92 6.40 -1.13
N PHE A 178 22.66 7.50 -1.20
CA PHE A 178 24.07 7.51 -1.59
C PHE A 178 24.85 7.69 -0.30
N ASN A 179 25.60 6.67 0.14
CA ASN A 179 26.47 6.80 1.31
C ASN A 179 27.64 7.72 0.92
N THR A 180 27.41 9.03 0.91
CA THR A 180 28.44 10.05 0.62
C THR A 180 29.28 10.36 1.86
N ASP A 181 28.82 9.94 3.04
CA ASP A 181 29.50 10.17 4.31
C ASP A 181 30.34 8.94 4.66
N SER A 182 31.55 8.89 4.11
CA SER A 182 32.63 8.04 4.57
C SER A 182 33.96 8.75 4.29
N ARG A 183 34.15 9.90 4.95
CA ARG A 183 35.45 10.46 5.29
C ARG A 183 35.40 11.03 6.69
#